data_AF-A0A923MWL3-F1
#
_entry.id   AF-A0A923MWL3-F1
#
_cell.length_a   1.000
_cell.length_b   1.000
_cell.length_c   1.000
_cell.angle_alpha   90.00
_cell.angle_beta   90.00
_cell.angle_gamma   90.00
#
_symmetry.space_group_name_H-M   'P 1'
#
loop_
_entity.id
_entity.type
_entity.pdbx_description
1 polymer ?
#
loop_
_entity_poly.entity_id
_entity_poly.type
_entity_poly.pdbx_seq_one_letter_code
_entity_poly.pdbx_strand_id
1 'polypeptide(L)'
;MAFVNEYVPPLEAEASEFLRAARAKLGTGHTTHDMWTVDRENDMVLCLNGVGTSLESQNHEYWSFIDRKGEYFAIVEVLARSEIAPGALAITRSIAFQRHPRWAVPDRETRACIKAALQEYKDLGAASIYKKVQLKLIDAFTGEEI
;
A
#
# COMPACT_ATOMS: atom_id res chain seq x y z
N MET A 1 -7.55 -10.36 10.36
CA MET A 1 -6.44 -9.57 9.81
C MET A 1 -6.89 -8.13 9.82
N ALA A 2 -6.25 -7.28 10.61
CA ALA A 2 -6.67 -5.89 10.77
C ALA A 2 -5.46 -5.02 10.48
N PHE A 3 -5.30 -4.67 9.20
CA PHE A 3 -4.35 -3.63 8.82
C PHE A 3 -4.80 -2.31 9.47
N VAL A 4 -3.83 -1.57 9.98
CA VAL A 4 -4.04 -0.23 10.52
C VAL A 4 -3.13 0.73 9.78
N ASN A 5 -3.71 1.82 9.28
CA ASN A 5 -2.93 2.94 8.78
C ASN A 5 -2.36 3.68 9.99
N GLU A 6 -1.04 3.58 10.19
CA GLU A 6 -0.38 4.11 11.38
C GLU A 6 0.94 4.81 11.04
N TYR A 7 1.31 5.74 11.91
CA TYR A 7 2.67 6.27 11.93
C TYR A 7 3.57 5.27 12.65
N VAL A 8 4.60 4.79 11.96
CA VAL A 8 5.66 3.97 12.57
C VAL A 8 6.76 4.92 13.08
N PRO A 9 7.10 4.90 14.38
CA PRO A 9 8.09 5.80 14.95
C PRO A 9 9.51 5.54 14.42
N PRO A 10 10.47 6.47 14.64
CA PRO A 10 11.88 6.29 14.31
C PRO A 10 12.47 4.99 14.87
N LEU A 11 13.50 4.47 14.20
CA LEU A 11 14.08 3.13 14.48
C LEU A 11 14.53 2.94 15.93
N GLU A 12 14.91 4.01 16.61
CA GLU A 12 15.33 4.04 18.02
C GLU A 12 14.18 3.80 19.01
N ALA A 13 12.92 4.03 18.58
CA ALA A 13 11.72 3.90 19.40
C ALA A 13 10.78 2.76 18.97
N GLU A 14 11.01 2.15 17.80
CA GLU A 14 10.19 1.02 17.32
C GLU A 14 10.63 -0.30 17.97
N ALA A 15 9.71 -0.95 18.69
CA ALA A 15 9.98 -2.19 19.41
C ALA A 15 9.91 -3.44 18.52
N SER A 16 9.16 -3.41 17.41
CA SER A 16 9.05 -4.53 16.47
C SER A 16 10.35 -4.69 15.67
N GLU A 17 10.97 -5.87 15.78
CA GLU A 17 12.12 -6.24 14.94
C GLU A 17 11.75 -6.29 13.45
N PHE A 18 10.56 -6.79 13.13
CA PHE A 18 10.06 -6.83 11.77
C PHE A 18 9.95 -5.42 11.17
N LEU A 19 9.33 -4.47 11.88
CA LEU A 19 9.17 -3.10 11.35
C LEU A 19 10.50 -2.35 11.24
N ARG A 20 11.44 -2.59 12.15
CA ARG A 20 12.81 -2.07 12.02
C ARG A 20 13.52 -2.62 10.78
N ALA A 21 13.40 -3.92 10.52
CA ALA A 21 13.98 -4.55 9.33
C ALA A 21 13.31 -4.05 8.03
N ALA A 22 11.98 -3.98 8.00
CA ALA A 22 11.22 -3.46 6.86
C ALA A 22 11.64 -2.01 6.55
N ARG A 23 11.78 -1.18 7.57
CA ARG A 23 12.26 0.20 7.44
C ARG A 23 13.65 0.29 6.83
N ALA A 24 14.60 -0.46 7.37
CA ALA A 24 15.96 -0.49 6.83
C ALA A 24 15.97 -0.93 5.35
N LYS A 25 15.09 -1.87 4.98
CA LYS A 25 14.99 -2.41 3.62
C LYS A 25 14.41 -1.41 2.62
N LEU A 26 13.41 -0.64 3.05
CA LEU A 26 12.70 0.34 2.23
C LEU A 26 13.43 1.69 2.18
N GLY A 27 14.30 1.98 3.16
CA GLY A 27 14.94 3.29 3.29
C GLY A 27 13.93 4.42 3.60
N THR A 28 12.78 4.05 4.19
CA THR A 28 11.68 4.96 4.54
C THR A 28 11.63 5.22 6.03
N GLY A 29 10.68 6.03 6.50
CA GLY A 29 10.46 6.31 7.92
C GLY A 29 11.30 7.45 8.50
N HIS A 30 12.02 8.17 7.66
CA HIS A 30 12.82 9.32 8.07
C HIS A 30 11.98 10.60 8.19
N THR A 31 10.71 10.56 7.75
CA THR A 31 9.82 11.72 7.78
C THR A 31 8.45 11.36 8.36
N THR A 32 7.72 12.37 8.85
CA THR A 32 6.33 12.24 9.31
C THR A 32 5.34 11.96 8.17
N HIS A 33 5.81 11.98 6.92
CA HIS A 33 4.97 11.78 5.73
C HIS A 33 5.03 10.34 5.21
N ASP A 34 5.87 9.49 5.81
CA ASP A 34 5.91 8.07 5.52
C ASP A 34 4.66 7.43 6.15
N MET A 35 3.66 7.16 5.31
CA MET A 35 2.37 6.57 5.71
C MET A 35 2.44 5.05 5.53
N TRP A 36 2.33 4.32 6.63
CA TRP A 36 2.44 2.87 6.67
C TRP A 36 1.07 2.26 6.91
N THR A 37 0.77 1.16 6.25
CA THR A 37 -0.38 0.33 6.59
C THR A 37 0.12 -1.01 7.08
N VAL A 38 -0.06 -1.26 8.38
CA VAL A 38 0.66 -2.29 9.13
C VAL A 38 -0.32 -3.30 9.71
N ASP A 39 -0.01 -4.58 9.60
CA ASP A 39 -0.59 -5.63 10.41
C ASP A 39 0.53 -6.18 11.31
N ARG A 40 0.56 -5.70 12.57
CA ARG A 40 1.61 -6.05 13.53
C ARG A 40 1.53 -7.50 14.00
N GLU A 41 0.35 -8.11 13.99
CA GLU A 41 0.16 -9.49 14.47
C GLU A 41 0.75 -10.51 13.49
N ASN A 42 0.67 -10.19 12.20
CA ASN A 42 1.09 -11.08 11.12
C ASN A 42 2.41 -10.66 10.46
N ASP A 43 3.06 -9.62 10.98
CA ASP A 43 4.29 -9.05 10.43
C ASP A 43 4.13 -8.72 8.93
N MET A 44 3.21 -7.80 8.63
CA MET A 44 2.99 -7.31 7.27
C MET A 44 2.96 -5.79 7.24
N VAL A 45 3.47 -5.23 6.15
CA VAL A 45 3.48 -3.78 5.92
C VAL A 45 3.30 -3.44 4.46
N LEU A 46 2.49 -2.43 4.20
CA LEU A 46 2.40 -1.71 2.93
C LEU A 46 2.91 -0.27 3.12
N CYS A 47 3.75 0.20 2.20
CA CYS A 47 4.31 1.55 2.20
C CYS A 47 4.18 2.17 0.80
N LEU A 48 3.71 3.43 0.75
CA LEU A 48 3.78 4.25 -0.45
C LEU A 48 5.19 4.82 -0.57
N ASN A 49 5.92 4.44 -1.63
CA ASN A 49 7.29 4.91 -1.87
C ASN A 49 7.34 6.21 -2.69
N GLY A 50 6.27 6.54 -3.41
CA GLY A 50 6.22 7.75 -4.21
C GLY A 50 5.03 7.79 -5.16
N VAL A 51 4.85 8.96 -5.77
CA VAL A 51 3.85 9.20 -6.82
C VAL A 51 4.57 9.72 -8.06
N GLY A 52 4.04 9.42 -9.24
CA GLY A 52 4.62 9.93 -10.48
C GLY A 52 4.52 11.44 -10.55
N THR A 53 5.57 12.07 -11.07
CA THR A 53 5.75 13.54 -11.05
C THR A 53 5.55 14.18 -12.42
N SER A 54 5.34 13.39 -13.47
CA SER A 54 5.04 13.87 -14.82
C SER A 54 3.54 13.80 -15.10
N LEU A 55 3.05 14.56 -16.08
CA LEU A 55 1.66 14.49 -16.53
C LEU A 55 1.24 13.06 -16.92
N GLU A 56 2.16 12.29 -17.51
CA GLU A 56 1.93 10.90 -17.93
C GLU A 56 1.90 9.91 -16.76
N SER A 57 2.50 10.25 -15.63
CA SER A 57 2.62 9.36 -14.46
C SER A 57 1.93 9.89 -13.22
N GLN A 58 1.22 11.02 -13.28
CA GLN A 58 0.62 11.69 -12.13
C GLN A 58 -0.40 10.82 -11.37
N ASN A 59 -0.93 9.78 -12.02
CA ASN A 59 -1.86 8.82 -11.42
C ASN A 59 -1.17 7.53 -10.95
N HIS A 60 0.14 7.39 -11.17
CA HIS A 60 0.92 6.24 -10.73
C HIS A 60 1.40 6.45 -9.29
N GLU A 61 1.16 5.43 -8.48
CA GLU A 61 1.66 5.29 -7.14
C GLU A 61 2.60 4.08 -7.09
N TYR A 62 3.76 4.24 -6.45
CA TYR A 62 4.76 3.19 -6.31
C TYR A 62 4.68 2.61 -4.91
N TRP A 63 4.39 1.33 -4.80
CA TRP A 63 4.10 0.68 -3.53
C TRP A 63 5.07 -0.47 -3.24
N SER A 64 5.48 -0.58 -1.98
CA SER A 64 6.18 -1.75 -1.47
C SER A 64 5.31 -2.46 -0.44
N PHE A 65 5.21 -3.78 -0.57
CA PHE A 65 4.63 -4.65 0.44
C PHE A 65 5.72 -5.59 0.96
N ILE A 66 5.77 -5.80 2.27
CA ILE A 66 6.67 -6.76 2.90
C ILE A 66 5.84 -7.63 3.84
N ASP A 67 6.02 -8.94 3.73
CA ASP A 67 5.53 -9.94 4.66
C ASP A 67 6.67 -10.93 5.02
N ARG A 68 6.33 -12.02 5.72
CA ARG A 68 7.29 -13.08 6.06
C ARG A 68 7.78 -13.90 4.85
N LYS A 69 7.08 -13.85 3.72
CA LYS A 69 7.43 -14.56 2.48
C LYS A 69 8.41 -13.75 1.62
N GLY A 70 8.33 -12.42 1.64
CA GLY A 70 9.27 -11.58 0.91
C GLY A 70 8.92 -10.10 0.78
N GLU A 71 9.59 -9.45 -0.18
CA GLU A 71 9.32 -8.06 -0.58
C GLU A 71 8.70 -8.06 -1.97
N TYR A 72 7.68 -7.23 -2.13
CA TYR A 72 6.91 -7.08 -3.34
C TYR A 72 6.87 -5.61 -3.70
N PHE A 73 6.98 -5.31 -4.99
CA PHE A 73 6.86 -3.97 -5.50
C PHE A 73 5.76 -3.91 -6.55
N ALA A 74 4.90 -2.90 -6.43
CA ALA A 74 3.77 -2.72 -7.32
C ALA A 74 3.69 -1.27 -7.80
N ILE A 75 3.34 -1.11 -9.08
CA ILE A 75 2.85 0.15 -9.62
C ILE A 75 1.34 0.07 -9.58
N VAL A 76 0.71 1.08 -8.99
CA VAL A 76 -0.73 1.17 -8.85
C VAL A 76 -1.20 2.43 -9.57
N GLU A 77 -2.21 2.31 -10.41
CA GLU A 77 -2.81 3.47 -11.09
C GLU A 77 -4.23 3.70 -10.59
N VAL A 78 -4.56 4.94 -10.26
CA VAL A 78 -5.94 5.32 -9.91
C VAL A 78 -6.75 5.49 -11.19
N LEU A 79 -7.69 4.58 -11.43
CA LEU A 79 -8.54 4.58 -12.63
C LEU A 79 -9.81 5.42 -12.44
N ALA A 80 -10.41 5.32 -11.25
CA ALA A 80 -11.65 6.04 -10.95
C ALA A 80 -11.77 6.33 -9.46
N ARG A 81 -12.44 7.45 -9.15
CA ARG A 81 -12.73 7.89 -7.80
C ARG A 81 -14.10 8.54 -7.76
N SER A 82 -14.97 8.10 -6.85
CA SER A 82 -16.33 8.61 -6.74
C SER A 82 -16.84 8.55 -5.29
N GLU A 83 -17.45 9.63 -4.82
CA GLU A 83 -18.22 9.60 -3.57
C GLU A 83 -19.55 8.89 -3.81
N ILE A 84 -19.81 7.83 -3.05
CA ILE A 84 -20.99 6.97 -3.21
C ILE A 84 -22.06 7.23 -2.15
N ALA A 85 -21.67 7.85 -1.04
CA ALA A 85 -22.55 8.35 0.02
C ALA A 85 -21.75 9.34 0.89
N PRO A 86 -22.41 10.20 1.69
CA PRO A 86 -21.71 11.12 2.58
C PRO A 86 -20.67 10.42 3.45
N GLY A 87 -19.39 10.75 3.24
CA GLY A 87 -18.26 10.15 3.96
C GLY A 87 -17.86 8.73 3.55
N ALA A 88 -18.35 8.25 2.40
CA ALA A 88 -17.97 6.98 1.78
C ALA A 88 -17.45 7.17 0.35
N LEU A 89 -16.25 6.64 0.08
CA LEU A 89 -15.56 6.76 -1.19
C LEU A 89 -15.42 5.39 -1.87
N ALA A 90 -15.71 5.33 -3.17
CA ALA A 90 -15.32 4.21 -4.03
C ALA A 90 -14.09 4.60 -4.84
N ILE A 91 -13.07 3.74 -4.83
CA ILE A 91 -11.86 3.90 -5.64
C ILE A 91 -11.67 2.63 -6.47
N THR A 92 -11.42 2.79 -7.77
CA THR A 92 -10.94 1.71 -8.63
C THR A 92 -9.48 1.96 -8.96
N ARG A 93 -8.63 0.95 -8.74
CA ARG A 93 -7.20 0.99 -9.04
C ARG A 93 -6.81 -0.19 -9.92
N SER A 94 -5.88 0.03 -10.85
CA SER A 94 -5.12 -1.06 -11.47
C SER A 94 -3.85 -1.32 -10.66
N ILE A 95 -3.35 -2.55 -10.67
CA ILE A 95 -2.09 -2.91 -10.02
C ILE A 95 -1.25 -3.81 -10.92
N ALA A 96 0.02 -3.44 -11.07
CA ALA A 96 1.03 -4.19 -11.79
C ALA A 96 2.20 -4.52 -10.87
N PHE A 97 2.44 -5.80 -10.62
CA PHE A 97 3.61 -6.23 -9.85
C PHE A 97 4.86 -6.22 -10.72
N GLN A 98 5.90 -5.55 -10.23
CA GLN A 98 7.18 -5.49 -10.92
C GLN A 98 7.92 -6.82 -10.78
N ARG A 99 8.52 -7.28 -11.89
CA ARG A 99 9.38 -8.47 -11.92
C ARG A 99 10.83 -8.02 -11.85
N HIS A 100 11.46 -8.25 -10.71
CA HIS A 100 12.88 -7.99 -10.49
C HIS A 100 13.45 -9.10 -9.62
N PRO A 101 14.73 -9.51 -9.77
CA PRO A 101 15.33 -10.56 -8.94
C PRO A 101 15.25 -10.31 -7.41
N ARG A 102 15.09 -9.05 -7.02
CA ARG A 102 14.90 -8.63 -5.62
C ARG A 102 13.47 -8.87 -5.09
N TRP A 103 12.47 -8.87 -5.97
CA TRP A 103 11.06 -8.86 -5.58
C TRP A 103 10.40 -10.20 -5.89
N ALA A 104 9.65 -10.71 -4.92
CA ALA A 104 8.88 -11.91 -5.08
C ALA A 104 7.65 -11.65 -5.98
N VAL A 105 7.14 -12.72 -6.60
CA VAL A 105 5.84 -12.69 -7.26
C VAL A 105 4.78 -13.03 -6.22
N PRO A 106 3.76 -12.19 -5.99
CA PRO A 106 2.79 -12.44 -4.95
C PRO A 106 1.83 -13.56 -5.38
N ASP A 107 1.64 -14.52 -4.47
CA ASP A 107 0.62 -15.55 -4.59
C ASP A 107 -0.78 -14.96 -4.31
N ARG A 108 -1.82 -15.79 -4.42
CA ARG A 108 -3.21 -15.36 -4.24
C ARG A 108 -3.47 -14.79 -2.84
N GLU A 109 -2.86 -15.35 -1.81
CA GLU A 109 -3.06 -14.90 -0.43
C GLU A 109 -2.36 -13.57 -0.19
N THR A 110 -1.11 -13.43 -0.65
CA THR A 110 -0.37 -12.17 -0.58
C THR A 110 -1.09 -11.07 -1.35
N ARG A 111 -1.65 -11.36 -2.53
CA ARG A 111 -2.48 -10.41 -3.29
C ARG A 111 -3.71 -9.94 -2.52
N ALA A 112 -4.41 -10.86 -1.84
CA ALA A 112 -5.55 -10.51 -0.99
C ALA A 112 -5.12 -9.63 0.20
N CYS A 113 -3.97 -9.91 0.81
CA CYS A 113 -3.41 -9.08 1.88
C CYS A 113 -3.06 -7.68 1.38
N ILE A 114 -2.45 -7.57 0.19
CA ILE A 114 -2.14 -6.28 -0.44
C ILE A 114 -3.41 -5.47 -0.70
N LYS A 115 -4.49 -6.11 -1.20
CA LYS A 115 -5.79 -5.45 -1.38
C LYS A 115 -6.35 -4.95 -0.05
N ALA A 116 -6.30 -5.77 1.00
CA ALA A 116 -6.77 -5.38 2.33
C ALA A 116 -5.96 -4.19 2.89
N ALA A 117 -4.63 -4.21 2.75
CA ALA A 117 -3.77 -3.11 3.17
C ALA A 117 -4.05 -1.83 2.37
N LEU A 118 -4.24 -1.91 1.04
CA LEU A 118 -4.59 -0.75 0.21
C LEU A 118 -5.97 -0.19 0.55
N GLN A 119 -6.92 -1.02 0.98
CA GLN A 119 -8.24 -0.56 1.40
C GLN A 119 -8.18 0.21 2.73
N GLU A 120 -7.35 -0.23 3.67
CA GLU A 120 -7.14 0.48 4.94
C GLU A 120 -6.26 1.72 4.79
N TYR A 121 -5.49 1.81 3.70
CA TYR A 121 -4.64 2.96 3.45
C TYR A 121 -5.45 4.27 3.36
N LYS A 122 -5.03 5.25 4.15
CA LYS A 122 -5.50 6.62 4.08
C LYS A 122 -4.32 7.49 3.66
N ASP A 123 -4.50 8.30 2.61
CA ASP A 123 -3.50 9.32 2.25
C ASP A 123 -3.48 10.43 3.31
N LEU A 124 -2.56 11.39 3.20
CA LEU A 124 -2.63 12.64 3.98
C LEU A 124 -3.52 13.70 3.31
N GLY A 125 -4.32 13.28 2.32
CA GLY A 125 -5.04 14.14 1.39
C GLY A 125 -6.53 13.86 1.41
N ALA A 126 -7.15 13.88 0.23
CA ALA A 126 -8.59 13.81 0.12
C ALA A 126 -9.17 12.43 0.46
N ALA A 127 -8.41 11.32 0.50
CA ALA A 127 -8.97 10.03 0.91
C ALA A 127 -9.14 9.95 2.43
N SER A 128 -8.28 10.63 3.21
CA SER A 128 -8.35 10.67 4.67
C SER A 128 -9.66 11.21 5.25
N ILE A 129 -10.35 12.10 4.52
CA ILE A 129 -11.62 12.69 4.98
C ILE A 129 -12.80 11.71 4.95
N TYR A 130 -12.65 10.59 4.21
CA TYR A 130 -13.69 9.57 4.11
C TYR A 130 -13.54 8.54 5.22
N LYS A 131 -14.63 8.27 5.93
CA LYS A 131 -14.65 7.27 7.02
C LYS A 131 -14.64 5.84 6.49
N LYS A 132 -15.16 5.65 5.28
CA LYS A 132 -15.25 4.35 4.62
C LYS A 132 -14.70 4.46 3.19
N VAL A 133 -13.84 3.53 2.83
CA VAL A 133 -13.32 3.38 1.47
C VAL A 133 -13.70 2.00 0.97
N GLN A 134 -14.25 1.92 -0.23
CA GLN A 134 -14.45 0.70 -1.00
C GLN A 134 -13.43 0.67 -2.12
N LEU A 135 -12.51 -0.29 -2.08
CA LEU A 135 -11.48 -0.46 -3.10
C LEU A 135 -11.84 -1.61 -4.03
N LYS A 136 -11.91 -1.29 -5.33
CA LYS A 136 -11.83 -2.27 -6.40
C LYS A 136 -10.40 -2.29 -6.94
N LEU A 137 -9.75 -3.45 -6.90
CA LEU A 137 -8.35 -3.62 -7.34
C LEU A 137 -8.30 -4.58 -8.53
N ILE A 138 -7.82 -4.10 -9.66
CA ILE A 138 -7.79 -4.83 -10.94
C ILE A 138 -6.35 -5.18 -11.27
N ASP A 139 -6.06 -6.45 -11.58
CA ASP A 139 -4.75 -6.84 -12.10
C ASP A 139 -4.55 -6.22 -13.49
N ALA A 140 -3.47 -5.45 -13.65
CA ALA A 140 -3.20 -4.70 -14.88
C ALA A 140 -2.91 -5.59 -16.11
N PHE A 141 -2.54 -6.86 -15.90
CA PHE A 141 -2.23 -7.79 -16.98
C PHE A 141 -3.41 -8.68 -17.35
N THR A 142 -4.18 -9.17 -16.37
CA THR A 142 -5.33 -10.06 -16.64
C THR A 142 -6.66 -9.30 -16.78
N GLY A 143 -6.76 -8.09 -16.22
CA GLY A 143 -8.02 -7.35 -16.14
C GLY A 143 -9.01 -7.91 -15.10
N GLU A 144 -8.62 -8.95 -14.37
CA GLU A 144 -9.45 -9.57 -13.34
C GLU A 144 -9.37 -8.78 -12.03
N GLU A 145 -10.44 -8.82 -11.25
CA GLU A 145 -10.43 -8.27 -9.89
C GLU A 145 -9.67 -9.22 -8.96
N ILE A 146 -8.77 -8.64 -8.16
CA ILE A 146 -8.00 -9.33 -7.11
C ILE A 146 -8.85 -9.50 -5.84
#